data_AF-A0A7C3J9D1-F1
#
_entry.id   AF-A0A7C3J9D1-F1
#
_cell.length_a   1.000
_cell.length_b   1.000
_cell.length_c   1.000
_cell.angle_alpha   90.00
_cell.angle_beta   90.00
_cell.angle_gamma   90.00
#
_symmetry.space_group_name_H-M   'P 1'
#
loop_
_entity.id
_entity.type
_entity.pdbx_description
1 polymer ?
#
loop_
_entity_poly.entity_id
_entity_poly.type
_entity_poly.pdbx_seq_one_letter_code
_entity_poly.pdbx_strand_id
1 'polypeptide(L)' 'VAADLAIVGEVGLSGELRAVGHLEARLKEAAKLGFKRCLLPASSPLKHISAPPLELIKARSLGEALEVALV' A
#
# COMPACT_ATOMS: atom_id res chain seq x y z
N VAL A 1 -3.42 -12.11 7.58
CA VAL A 1 -2.86 -11.52 6.34
C VAL A 1 -3.37 -12.30 5.16
N ALA A 2 -4.27 -11.72 4.39
CA ALA A 2 -4.76 -12.35 3.17
C ALA A 2 -3.59 -12.55 2.18
N ALA A 3 -3.55 -13.71 1.54
CA ALA A 3 -2.44 -14.08 0.65
C ALA A 3 -2.31 -13.20 -0.60
N ASP A 4 -3.31 -12.34 -0.87
CA ASP A 4 -3.41 -11.48 -2.06
C ASP A 4 -3.15 -9.98 -1.79
N LEU A 5 -2.69 -9.63 -0.57
CA LEU A 5 -2.41 -8.25 -0.16
C LEU A 5 -0.91 -7.96 -0.12
N ALA A 6 -0.47 -6.97 -0.90
CA ALA A 6 0.84 -6.32 -0.74
C ALA A 6 0.72 -5.08 0.15
N ILE A 7 1.78 -4.72 0.88
CA ILE A 7 1.82 -3.53 1.73
C ILE A 7 3.09 -2.75 1.42
N VAL A 8 2.96 -1.45 1.16
CA VAL A 8 4.08 -0.58 0.77
C VAL A 8 3.99 0.74 1.53
N GLY A 9 4.98 1.03 2.37
CA GLY A 9 5.04 2.28 3.14
C GLY A 9 6.18 2.26 4.16
N GLU A 10 6.50 3.43 4.70
CA GLU A 10 7.35 3.54 5.88
C GLU A 10 6.49 3.70 7.14
N VAL A 11 6.97 3.19 8.26
CA VAL A 11 6.32 3.30 9.57
C VAL A 11 7.21 4.17 10.46
N GLY A 12 6.65 5.26 10.97
CA GLY A 12 7.32 6.05 12.00
C GLY A 12 7.07 5.49 13.40
N LEU A 13 7.86 5.94 14.38
CA LEU A 13 7.80 5.42 15.74
C LEU A 13 6.46 5.72 16.44
N SER A 14 5.75 6.78 16.03
CA SER A 14 4.41 7.08 16.56
C SER A 14 3.30 6.28 15.88
N GLY A 15 3.66 5.39 14.95
CA GLY A 15 2.72 4.58 14.18
C GLY A 15 2.13 5.30 12.98
N GLU A 16 2.67 6.44 12.57
CA GLU A 16 2.27 7.13 11.35
C GLU A 16 2.78 6.41 10.10
N LEU A 17 1.98 6.39 9.03
CA LEU A 17 2.40 5.84 7.74
C LEU A 17 2.85 6.95 6.79
N ARG A 18 4.02 6.73 6.17
CA ARG A 18 4.66 7.71 5.28
C ARG A 18 4.89 7.13 3.90
N ALA A 19 4.65 7.96 2.88
CA ALA A 19 4.83 7.59 1.48
C ALA A 19 6.29 7.19 1.16
N VAL A 20 6.44 6.21 0.28
CA VAL A 20 7.75 5.80 -0.26
C VAL A 20 7.99 6.37 -1.64
N GLY A 21 9.26 6.48 -2.03
CA GLY A 21 9.65 6.78 -3.41
C GLY A 21 9.32 5.64 -4.38
N HIS A 22 9.25 5.96 -5.67
CA HIS A 22 9.06 5.00 -6.77
C HIS A 22 7.80 4.11 -6.63
N LEU A 23 6.72 4.66 -6.09
CA LEU A 23 5.49 3.91 -5.80
C LEU A 23 4.93 3.17 -7.02
N GLU A 24 4.91 3.79 -8.20
CA GLU A 24 4.41 3.14 -9.42
C GLU A 24 5.17 1.85 -9.77
N ALA A 25 6.50 1.85 -9.65
CA ALA A 25 7.31 0.67 -9.92
C ALA A 25 7.01 -0.47 -8.93
N ARG A 26 6.78 -0.13 -7.64
CA ARG A 26 6.39 -1.10 -6.61
C ARG A 26 5.01 -1.69 -6.86
N LEU A 27 4.05 -0.86 -7.28
CA LEU A 27 2.71 -1.33 -7.64
C LEU A 27 2.72 -2.24 -8.88
N LYS A 28 3.52 -1.91 -9.89
CA LYS A 28 3.69 -2.77 -11.08
C LYS A 28 4.27 -4.13 -10.72
N GLU A 29 5.26 -4.17 -9.84
CA GLU A 29 5.85 -5.44 -9.40
C GLU A 29 4.86 -6.25 -8.54
N ALA A 30 4.13 -5.61 -7.63
CA ALA A 30 3.09 -6.29 -6.84
C ALA A 30 2.01 -6.92 -7.75
N ALA A 31 1.55 -6.18 -8.76
CA ALA A 31 0.60 -6.70 -9.75
C ALA A 31 1.17 -7.90 -10.51
N LYS A 32 2.44 -7.82 -10.94
CA LYS A 32 3.14 -8.90 -11.67
C LYS A 32 3.31 -10.16 -10.83
N LEU A 33 3.49 -10.03 -9.52
CA LEU A 33 3.58 -11.15 -8.58
C LEU A 33 2.21 -11.77 -8.25
N GLY A 34 1.12 -11.23 -8.78
CA GLY A 34 -0.23 -11.77 -8.61
C GLY A 34 -0.98 -11.27 -7.38
N PHE A 35 -0.47 -10.24 -6.70
CA PHE A 35 -1.26 -9.55 -5.67
C PHE A 35 -2.45 -8.85 -6.33
N LYS A 36 -3.58 -8.82 -5.63
CA LYS A 36 -4.82 -8.19 -6.10
C LYS A 36 -5.08 -6.86 -5.42
N ARG A 37 -4.50 -6.68 -4.23
CA ARG A 37 -4.72 -5.52 -3.37
C ARG A 37 -3.37 -5.00 -2.91
N CYS A 38 -3.25 -3.69 -2.77
CA CYS A 38 -2.08 -3.04 -2.23
C CYS A 38 -2.48 -1.98 -1.21
N LEU A 39 -1.99 -2.13 0.03
CA LEU A 39 -2.12 -1.13 1.08
C LEU A 39 -0.95 -0.14 1.01
N LEU A 40 -1.28 1.15 1.05
CA LEU A 40 -0.32 2.23 1.01
C LEU A 40 -0.68 3.39 1.95
N PRO A 41 0.31 4.19 2.39
CA PRO A 41 0.08 5.41 3.16
C PRO A 41 -0.92 6.34 2.47
N ALA A 42 -1.84 6.92 3.23
CA ALA A 42 -2.84 7.86 2.72
C ALA A 42 -2.20 9.09 2.04
N SER A 43 -0.98 9.46 2.45
CA SER A 43 -0.16 10.54 1.90
C SER A 43 0.48 10.21 0.54
N SER A 44 0.34 8.99 0.04
CA SER A 44 0.97 8.56 -1.20
C SER A 44 0.44 9.30 -2.44
N PRO A 45 1.33 9.82 -3.31
CA PRO A 45 0.93 10.55 -4.50
C PRO A 45 0.42 9.60 -5.59
N LEU A 46 -0.89 9.59 -5.85
CA LEU A 46 -1.50 8.73 -6.89
C LEU A 46 -1.79 9.45 -8.21
N LYS A 47 -1.66 10.79 -8.28
CA LYS A 47 -2.15 11.61 -9.42
C LYS A 47 -1.53 11.28 -10.79
N HIS A 48 -0.39 10.58 -10.82
CA HIS A 48 0.32 10.23 -12.06
C HIS A 48 0.68 8.74 -12.15
N ILE A 49 0.04 7.90 -11.33
CA ILE A 49 0.29 6.45 -11.37
C ILE A 49 -0.62 5.85 -12.42
N SER A 50 -0.04 5.25 -13.46
CA SER A 50 -0.77 4.42 -14.41
C SER A 50 -1.53 3.34 -13.64
N ALA A 51 -2.85 3.30 -13.74
CA ALA A 51 -3.70 2.43 -12.93
C ALA A 51 -3.23 0.96 -13.02
N PRO A 52 -2.59 0.41 -11.97
CA PRO A 52 -2.24 -1.00 -11.95
C PRO A 52 -3.53 -1.83 -11.74
N PRO A 53 -3.56 -3.11 -12.12
CA PRO A 53 -4.68 -4.00 -11.83
C PRO A 53 -4.69 -4.41 -10.34
N LEU A 54 -4.61 -3.42 -9.45
CA LEU A 54 -4.58 -3.56 -8.00
C LEU A 54 -5.69 -2.69 -7.40
N GLU A 55 -6.40 -3.24 -6.43
CA GLU A 55 -7.19 -2.44 -5.51
C GLU A 55 -6.25 -1.69 -4.57
N LEU A 56 -6.32 -0.35 -4.59
CA LEU A 56 -5.47 0.50 -3.78
C LEU A 56 -6.18 0.88 -2.49
N ILE A 57 -5.67 0.39 -1.36
CA ILE A 57 -6.21 0.65 -0.03
C ILE A 57 -5.30 1.66 0.68
N LYS A 58 -5.88 2.71 1.25
CA LYS A 58 -5.13 3.76 1.95
C LYS A 58 -5.27 3.63 3.46
N ALA A 59 -4.18 3.81 4.18
CA ALA A 59 -4.19 3.89 5.65
C ALA A 59 -3.32 5.06 6.13
N ARG A 60 -3.73 5.74 7.21
CA ARG A 60 -2.98 6.86 7.81
C ARG A 60 -2.05 6.44 8.94
N SER A 61 -2.32 5.30 9.57
CA SER A 61 -1.57 4.77 10.71
C SER A 61 -1.40 3.26 10.65
N LEU A 62 -0.44 2.76 11.42
CA LEU A 62 -0.20 1.32 11.58
C LEU A 62 -1.45 0.60 12.10
N GLY A 63 -2.19 1.22 13.03
CA GLY A 63 -3.44 0.66 13.55
C GLY A 63 -4.49 0.41 12.46
N GLU A 64 -4.74 1.40 11.62
CA GLU A 64 -5.67 1.27 10.48
C GLU A 64 -5.16 0.22 9.47
N ALA A 65 -3.84 0.16 9.23
CA ALA A 65 -3.29 -0.85 8.35
C ALA A 65 -3.43 -2.28 8.90
N LEU A 66 -3.31 -2.46 10.22
CA LEU A 66 -3.50 -3.75 10.87
C LEU A 66 -4.98 -4.18 10.83
N GLU A 67 -5.92 -3.26 11.04
CA GLU A 67 -7.36 -3.54 10.90
C GLU A 67 -7.70 -4.02 9.48
N VAL A 68 -7.11 -3.42 8.45
CA VAL A 68 -7.32 -3.84 7.06
C VAL A 68 -6.63 -5.18 6.75
N ALA A 69 -5.44 -5.42 7.29
CA ALA A 69 -4.60 -6.56 6.89
C ALA A 69 -4.85 -7.86 7.70
N LEU A 70 -5.41 -7.74 8.91
CA LEU A 70 -5.64 -8.87 9.82
C LEU A 70 -7.09 -9.38 9.83
N VAL A 71 -8.01 -8.66 9.18
CA VAL A 71 -9.37 -9.12 8.88
C VAL A 71 -9.38 -9.82 7.52
#